data_AF-A0A2D4JNT3-F1
#
_entry.id   AF-A0A2D4JNT3-F1
#
_cell.length_a   1.000
_cell.length_b   1.000
_cell.length_c   1.000
_cell.angle_alpha   90.00
_cell.angle_beta   90.00
_cell.angle_gamma   90.00
#
_symmetry.space_group_name_H-M   'P 1'
#
loop_
_entity.id
_entity.type
_entity.pdbx_description
1 polymer ?
#
loop_
_entity_poly.entity_id
_entity_poly.type
_entity_poly.pdbx_seq_one_letter_code
_entity_poly.pdbx_strand_id
1 'polypeptide(L)'
;MGDMANNSVAYGGVKYTIKDSNHGDFGITLEELRTLMELRAADALHKIQECYGDVYGICTRLKTSPNEGLSGNPADIERRAAVFGKNFIPPKKPKTFLQLVWEALQDVTLIILEIAAIISLGLSFYQPPGGNEALCGTVSVGEEEDEGETGWIEGAAILLSVVCVVLVTAFNDWSKEKQFRGLQSRIEQEQKFTVIRGGQVIQIPVADIVVGDIAQVKYGKYTHLFYCHLCNLLFVC
;
A
#
# COMPACT_ATOMS: atom_id res chain seq x y z
N MET A 1 19.75 24.52 -26.91
CA MET A 1 18.49 25.02 -26.32
C MET A 1 17.43 24.97 -27.40
N GLY A 2 16.40 24.14 -27.39
CA GLY A 2 15.99 23.09 -26.48
C GLY A 2 14.82 22.37 -27.16
N ASP A 3 14.96 21.05 -27.35
CA ASP A 3 13.85 20.18 -27.69
C ASP A 3 13.09 19.87 -26.40
N MET A 4 11.84 20.30 -26.30
CA MET A 4 10.88 19.73 -25.36
C MET A 4 9.64 19.34 -26.12
N ALA A 5 9.61 18.06 -26.48
CA ALA A 5 8.42 17.35 -26.89
C ALA A 5 7.35 17.49 -25.81
N ASN A 6 6.25 18.14 -26.17
CA ASN A 6 5.09 18.31 -25.31
C ASN A 6 4.32 16.98 -25.32
N ASN A 7 4.41 16.23 -24.23
CA ASN A 7 3.70 14.97 -24.06
C ASN A 7 2.24 15.29 -23.71
N SER A 8 1.40 15.41 -24.73
CA SER A 8 -0.04 15.57 -24.60
C SER A 8 -0.64 14.28 -24.03
N VAL A 9 -0.90 14.25 -22.73
CA VAL A 9 -1.84 13.28 -22.14
C VAL A 9 -3.24 13.73 -22.54
N ALA A 10 -3.86 12.97 -23.44
CA ALA A 10 -5.22 13.19 -23.89
C ALA A 10 -6.21 13.05 -22.70
N TYR A 11 -6.69 14.18 -22.18
CA TYR A 11 -7.92 14.20 -21.39
C TYR A 11 -9.07 14.53 -22.34
N GLY A 12 -9.83 13.51 -22.69
CA GLY A 12 -11.06 13.63 -23.46
C GLY A 12 -12.02 14.59 -22.76
N GLY A 13 -12.43 15.63 -23.47
CA GLY A 13 -13.47 16.54 -23.02
C GLY A 13 -14.79 15.80 -22.91
N VAL A 14 -15.24 15.55 -21.68
CA VAL A 14 -16.59 15.07 -21.42
C VAL A 14 -17.50 16.28 -21.26
N LYS A 15 -18.31 16.55 -22.28
CA LYS A 15 -19.47 17.44 -22.16
C LYS A 15 -20.51 16.71 -21.32
N TYR A 16 -20.69 17.11 -20.06
CA TYR A 16 -21.75 16.59 -19.21
C TYR A 16 -23.05 17.34 -19.45
N THR A 17 -23.99 16.63 -20.08
CA THR A 17 -25.42 16.91 -19.94
C THR A 17 -25.79 16.54 -18.50
N ILE A 18 -26.50 17.43 -17.79
CA ILE A 18 -27.12 17.09 -16.50
C ILE A 18 -28.19 16.06 -16.81
N LYS A 19 -27.79 14.79 -16.72
CA LYS A 19 -28.66 13.64 -16.69
C LYS A 19 -29.26 13.64 -15.29
N ASP A 20 -30.58 13.50 -15.15
CA ASP A 20 -31.22 13.27 -13.85
C ASP A 20 -30.57 12.04 -13.19
N SER A 21 -29.57 12.30 -12.34
CA SER A 21 -28.92 11.30 -11.52
C SER A 21 -30.01 10.71 -10.65
N ASN A 22 -30.11 9.38 -10.59
CA ASN A 22 -30.97 8.71 -9.61
C ASN A 22 -30.35 8.95 -8.22
N HIS A 23 -30.53 10.16 -7.69
CA HIS A 23 -30.16 10.57 -6.36
C HIS A 23 -30.96 9.66 -5.42
N GLY A 24 -30.31 8.64 -4.87
CA GLY A 24 -30.96 7.65 -4.00
C GLY A 24 -31.45 8.30 -2.71
N ASP A 25 -31.15 7.69 -1.55
CA ASP A 25 -31.52 8.29 -0.27
C ASP A 25 -30.82 9.65 0.02
N PHE A 26 -29.80 10.00 -0.77
CA PHE A 26 -29.06 11.27 -0.67
C PHE A 26 -29.21 12.09 -1.95
N GLY A 27 -29.29 13.42 -1.81
CA GLY A 27 -29.44 14.35 -2.93
C GLY A 27 -28.17 14.60 -3.74
N ILE A 28 -27.10 13.83 -3.46
CA ILE A 28 -25.78 13.94 -4.07
C ILE A 28 -25.15 12.54 -4.15
N THR A 29 -24.44 12.28 -5.23
CA THR A 29 -23.79 10.99 -5.53
C THR A 29 -22.30 11.03 -5.23
N LEU A 30 -21.68 9.85 -5.12
CA LEU A 30 -20.23 9.73 -4.94
C LEU A 30 -19.44 10.30 -6.13
N GLU A 31 -19.94 10.15 -7.36
CA GLU A 31 -19.28 10.65 -8.56
C GLU A 31 -19.28 12.19 -8.62
N GLU A 32 -20.37 12.81 -8.19
CA GLU A 32 -20.46 14.27 -8.06
C GLU A 32 -19.49 14.79 -7.00
N LEU A 33 -19.40 14.12 -5.84
CA LEU A 33 -18.45 14.45 -4.78
C LEU A 33 -17.00 14.30 -5.26
N ARG A 34 -16.68 13.23 -5.98
CA ARG A 34 -15.35 13.02 -6.56
C ARG A 34 -14.99 14.12 -7.57
N THR A 35 -15.94 14.51 -8.42
CA THR A 35 -15.73 15.58 -9.39
C THR A 35 -15.46 16.91 -8.69
N LEU A 36 -16.18 17.20 -7.60
CA LEU A 36 -15.90 18.37 -6.77
C LEU A 36 -14.48 18.33 -6.16
N MET A 37 -13.96 17.15 -5.81
CA MET A 37 -12.60 16.99 -5.29
C MET A 37 -11.50 17.18 -6.35
N GLU A 38 -11.80 16.91 -7.62
CA GLU A 38 -10.85 17.10 -8.71
C GLU A 38 -10.67 18.60 -9.05
N LEU A 39 -11.65 19.43 -8.71
CA LEU A 39 -11.59 20.88 -8.89
C LEU A 39 -10.72 21.55 -7.82
N ARG A 40 -10.02 22.62 -8.22
CA ARG A 40 -9.12 23.37 -7.33
C ARG A 40 -9.70 24.73 -6.97
N ALA A 41 -9.61 25.08 -5.68
CA ALA A 41 -9.84 26.43 -5.15
C ALA A 41 -11.12 27.12 -5.70
N ALA A 42 -10.96 28.13 -6.57
CA ALA A 42 -12.05 28.94 -7.08
C ALA A 42 -13.02 28.17 -7.99
N ASP A 43 -12.52 27.19 -8.76
CA ASP A 43 -13.37 26.39 -9.65
C ASP A 43 -14.31 25.49 -8.85
N ALA A 44 -13.81 24.93 -7.75
CA ALA A 44 -14.63 24.14 -6.82
C ALA A 44 -15.71 25.03 -6.20
N LEU A 45 -15.38 26.24 -5.76
CA LEU A 45 -16.37 27.16 -5.20
C LEU A 45 -17.45 27.55 -6.20
N HIS A 46 -17.06 27.89 -7.43
CA HIS A 46 -18.01 28.23 -8.48
C HIS A 46 -18.96 27.05 -8.75
N LYS A 47 -18.42 25.83 -8.82
CA LYS A 47 -19.22 24.62 -9.00
C LYS A 47 -20.18 24.38 -7.82
N ILE A 48 -19.73 24.65 -6.59
CA ILE A 48 -20.57 24.55 -5.40
C ILE A 48 -21.72 25.56 -5.48
N GLN A 49 -21.42 26.82 -5.79
CA GLN A 49 -22.40 27.89 -5.91
C GLN A 49 -23.44 27.59 -7.02
N GLU A 50 -22.99 27.10 -8.16
CA GLU A 50 -23.82 26.82 -9.33
C GLU A 50 -24.72 25.58 -9.13
N CYS A 51 -24.17 24.48 -8.60
CA CYS A 51 -24.89 23.21 -8.51
C CYS A 51 -25.62 22.99 -7.17
N TYR A 52 -25.13 23.61 -6.09
CA TYR A 52 -25.62 23.38 -4.74
C TYR A 52 -26.06 24.66 -4.02
N GLY A 53 -25.86 25.82 -4.63
CA GLY A 53 -26.16 27.12 -4.05
C GLY A 53 -25.09 27.57 -3.07
N ASP A 54 -24.79 26.76 -2.06
CA ASP A 54 -23.74 27.00 -1.08
C ASP A 54 -23.30 25.70 -0.38
N VAL A 55 -22.44 25.83 0.63
CA VAL A 55 -21.97 24.73 1.49
C VAL A 55 -23.11 24.09 2.26
N TYR A 56 -24.09 24.90 2.69
CA TYR A 56 -25.27 24.42 3.42
C TYR A 56 -26.16 23.56 2.54
N GLY A 57 -26.23 23.86 1.24
CA GLY A 57 -26.87 23.04 0.23
C GLY A 57 -26.28 21.63 0.19
N ILE A 58 -24.94 21.51 0.20
CA ILE A 58 -24.27 20.20 0.26
C ILE A 58 -24.60 19.49 1.58
N CYS A 59 -24.55 20.19 2.72
CA CYS A 59 -24.90 19.62 4.02
C CYS A 59 -26.33 19.07 4.03
N THR A 60 -27.27 19.82 3.45
CA THR A 60 -28.68 19.43 3.31
C THR A 60 -28.82 18.18 2.43
N ARG A 61 -28.13 18.14 1.28
CA ARG A 61 -28.14 16.97 0.37
C ARG A 61 -27.55 15.72 1.00
N LEU A 62 -26.53 15.89 1.84
CA LEU A 62 -25.91 14.82 2.63
C LEU A 62 -26.65 14.50 3.93
N LYS A 63 -27.76 15.17 4.23
CA LYS A 63 -28.53 15.00 5.47
C LYS A 63 -27.65 15.12 6.72
N THR A 64 -26.76 16.11 6.73
CA THR A 64 -25.86 16.41 7.86
C THR A 64 -26.09 17.84 8.36
N SER A 65 -25.97 18.04 9.66
CA SER A 65 -26.06 19.37 10.27
C SER A 65 -24.68 20.04 10.26
N PRO A 66 -24.54 21.28 9.77
CA PRO A 66 -23.26 22.01 9.83
C PRO A 66 -22.74 22.20 11.27
N ASN A 67 -23.66 22.30 12.24
CA ASN A 67 -23.34 22.58 13.64
C ASN A 67 -23.30 21.31 14.51
N GLU A 68 -24.21 20.37 14.25
CA GLU A 68 -24.35 19.15 15.07
C GLU A 68 -23.72 17.92 14.44
N GLY A 69 -23.33 18.01 13.17
CA GLY A 69 -22.84 16.89 12.36
C GLY A 69 -23.87 15.80 12.14
N LEU A 70 -23.37 14.56 12.02
CA LEU A 70 -24.21 13.37 11.93
C LEU A 70 -24.76 12.98 13.29
N SER A 71 -25.95 12.38 13.37
CA SER A 71 -26.55 11.97 14.65
C SER A 71 -25.76 10.92 15.43
N GLY A 72 -24.83 10.22 14.77
CA GLY A 72 -24.05 9.12 15.35
C GLY A 72 -24.79 7.78 15.43
N ASN A 73 -25.99 7.68 14.85
CA ASN A 73 -26.72 6.41 14.77
C ASN A 73 -25.92 5.38 13.94
N PRO A 74 -25.54 4.21 14.50
CA PRO A 74 -24.73 3.22 13.78
C PRO A 74 -25.37 2.74 12.47
N ALA A 75 -26.70 2.63 12.42
CA ALA A 75 -27.41 2.25 11.20
C ALA A 75 -27.31 3.32 10.09
N ASP A 76 -27.22 4.61 10.46
CA ASP A 76 -27.01 5.69 9.50
C ASP A 76 -25.59 5.68 8.95
N ILE A 77 -24.61 5.47 9.82
CA ILE A 77 -23.19 5.37 9.47
C ILE A 77 -22.95 4.17 8.54
N GLU A 78 -23.51 3.01 8.85
CA GLU A 78 -23.40 1.82 8.00
C GLU A 78 -24.08 2.02 6.64
N ARG A 79 -25.26 2.66 6.61
CA ARG A 79 -25.95 3.00 5.34
C ARG A 79 -25.10 3.93 4.48
N ARG A 80 -24.49 4.97 5.07
CA ARG A 80 -23.57 5.88 4.35
C ARG A 80 -22.35 5.14 3.82
N ALA A 81 -21.75 4.27 4.64
CA ALA A 81 -20.61 3.46 4.22
C ALA A 81 -20.96 2.49 3.08
N ALA A 82 -22.21 2.03 2.99
CA ALA A 82 -22.68 1.20 1.88
C ALA A 82 -22.92 2.01 0.60
N VAL A 83 -23.41 3.26 0.71
CA VAL A 83 -23.71 4.12 -0.44
C VAL A 83 -22.46 4.81 -1.00
N PHE A 84 -21.61 5.35 -0.12
CA PHE A 84 -20.44 6.13 -0.49
C PHE A 84 -19.11 5.36 -0.33
N GLY A 85 -19.15 4.13 0.19
CA GLY A 85 -17.93 3.37 0.47
C GLY A 85 -17.32 3.70 1.84
N LYS A 86 -16.31 2.90 2.19
CA LYS A 86 -15.57 3.01 3.46
C LYS A 86 -14.26 3.75 3.24
N ASN A 87 -13.86 4.59 4.20
CA ASN A 87 -12.56 5.26 4.21
C ASN A 87 -11.44 4.31 4.66
N PHE A 88 -11.27 3.18 3.96
CA PHE A 88 -10.28 2.16 4.29
C PHE A 88 -9.41 1.84 3.07
N ILE A 89 -8.12 2.13 3.17
CA ILE A 89 -7.15 1.79 2.14
C ILE A 89 -6.69 0.35 2.41
N PRO A 90 -7.04 -0.63 1.55
CA PRO A 90 -6.68 -2.02 1.82
C PRO A 90 -5.16 -2.17 1.86
N PRO A 91 -4.59 -2.72 2.94
CA PRO A 91 -3.16 -2.96 3.00
C PRO A 91 -2.77 -4.01 1.96
N LYS A 92 -1.56 -3.89 1.41
CA LYS A 92 -0.99 -4.94 0.56
C LYS A 92 -1.01 -6.27 1.32
N LYS A 93 -1.38 -7.36 0.62
CA LYS A 93 -1.37 -8.70 1.21
C LYS A 93 0.05 -9.03 1.69
N PRO A 94 0.22 -9.64 2.87
CA PRO A 94 1.54 -10.01 3.36
C PRO A 94 2.17 -11.02 2.40
N LYS A 95 3.48 -10.90 2.17
CA LYS A 95 4.21 -11.94 1.44
C LYS A 95 4.23 -13.21 2.30
N THR A 96 4.10 -14.36 1.65
CA THR A 96 4.26 -15.64 2.35
C THR A 96 5.74 -15.89 2.61
N PHE A 97 6.07 -16.69 3.63
CA PHE A 97 7.46 -17.05 3.91
C PHE A 97 8.14 -17.67 2.68
N LEU A 98 7.46 -18.54 1.94
CA LEU A 98 7.99 -19.14 0.71
C LEU A 98 8.23 -18.12 -0.40
N GLN A 99 7.39 -17.09 -0.50
CA GLN A 99 7.59 -16.01 -1.46
C GLN A 99 8.82 -15.16 -1.09
N LEU A 100 9.07 -14.94 0.20
CA LEU A 100 10.28 -14.26 0.67
C LEU A 100 11.54 -15.11 0.44
N VAL A 101 11.45 -16.42 0.67
CA VAL A 101 12.53 -17.35 0.32
C VAL A 101 12.81 -17.32 -1.18
N TRP A 102 11.77 -17.36 -2.02
CA TRP A 102 11.91 -17.28 -3.48
C TRP A 102 12.55 -15.97 -3.94
N GLU A 103 12.17 -14.85 -3.34
CA GLU A 103 12.76 -13.54 -3.63
C GLU A 103 14.21 -13.45 -3.15
N ALA A 104 14.53 -14.02 -1.99
CA ALA A 104 15.91 -14.10 -1.49
C ALA A 104 16.80 -14.96 -2.40
N LEU A 105 16.28 -16.05 -2.97
CA LEU A 105 16.99 -16.90 -3.93
C LEU A 105 17.30 -16.20 -5.26
N GLN A 106 16.62 -15.09 -5.59
CA GLN A 106 16.88 -14.32 -6.82
C GLN A 106 18.05 -13.33 -6.70
N ASP A 107 18.73 -13.27 -5.56
CA ASP A 107 19.95 -12.48 -5.41
C ASP A 107 21.05 -13.01 -6.33
N VAL A 108 21.59 -12.15 -7.19
CA VAL A 108 22.67 -12.49 -8.15
C VAL A 108 23.87 -13.14 -7.43
N THR A 109 24.17 -12.71 -6.21
CA THR A 109 25.25 -13.29 -5.42
C THR A 109 24.96 -14.72 -4.98
N LEU A 110 23.72 -15.03 -4.58
CA LEU A 110 23.31 -16.39 -4.21
C LEU A 110 23.20 -17.30 -5.43
N ILE A 111 22.70 -16.81 -6.56
CA ILE A 111 22.65 -17.57 -7.82
C ILE A 111 24.04 -18.01 -8.25
N ILE A 112 25.05 -17.14 -8.15
CA ILE A 112 26.43 -17.50 -8.50
C ILE A 112 26.96 -18.62 -7.59
N LEU A 113 26.65 -18.56 -6.29
CA LEU A 113 27.06 -19.58 -5.32
C LEU A 113 26.35 -20.93 -5.55
N GLU A 114 25.06 -20.91 -5.92
CA GLU A 114 24.32 -22.12 -6.27
C GLU A 114 24.87 -22.78 -7.54
N ILE A 115 25.15 -22.00 -8.59
CA ILE A 115 25.74 -22.51 -9.82
C ILE A 115 27.12 -23.11 -9.54
N ALA A 116 27.95 -22.42 -8.74
CA ALA A 116 29.25 -22.94 -8.33
C ALA A 116 29.12 -24.26 -7.56
N ALA A 117 28.18 -24.35 -6.61
CA ALA A 117 27.92 -25.57 -5.84
C ALA A 117 27.46 -26.74 -6.72
N ILE A 118 26.56 -26.48 -7.68
CA ILE A 118 26.08 -27.49 -8.63
C ILE A 118 27.21 -27.98 -9.53
N ILE A 119 28.07 -27.09 -10.03
CA ILE A 119 29.23 -27.47 -10.84
C ILE A 119 30.20 -28.31 -10.01
N SER A 120 30.53 -27.92 -8.77
CA SER A 120 31.42 -28.69 -7.89
C SER A 120 30.86 -30.07 -7.56
N LEU A 121 29.56 -30.18 -7.27
CA LEU A 121 28.90 -31.48 -7.08
C LEU A 121 28.90 -32.32 -8.38
N GLY A 122 28.58 -31.70 -9.52
CA GLY A 122 28.54 -32.39 -10.81
C GLY A 122 29.90 -32.96 -11.21
N LEU A 123 30.98 -32.23 -10.97
CA LEU A 123 32.35 -32.71 -11.18
C LEU A 123 32.73 -33.82 -10.19
N SER A 124 32.27 -33.72 -8.94
CA SER A 124 32.51 -34.78 -7.96
C SER A 124 31.83 -36.11 -8.30
N PHE A 125 30.69 -36.10 -8.98
CA PHE A 125 30.04 -37.33 -9.45
C PHE A 125 30.53 -37.79 -10.84
N TYR A 126 31.22 -36.92 -11.58
CA TYR A 126 31.74 -37.20 -12.91
C TYR A 126 33.23 -37.54 -12.84
N GLN A 127 33.55 -38.80 -12.58
CA GLN A 127 34.93 -39.32 -12.68
C GLN A 127 35.24 -39.65 -14.15
N PRO A 128 36.14 -38.92 -14.86
CA PRO A 128 36.55 -39.33 -16.19
C PRO A 128 37.35 -40.65 -16.12
N PRO A 129 37.08 -41.63 -16.99
CA PRO A 129 37.87 -42.85 -17.05
C PRO A 129 39.21 -42.53 -17.73
N GLY A 130 40.21 -42.18 -16.91
CA GLY A 130 41.59 -41.96 -17.33
C GLY A 130 41.91 -40.48 -17.56
N GLY A 131 42.59 -39.87 -16.60
CA GLY A 131 43.31 -38.62 -16.83
C GLY A 131 43.47 -37.75 -15.60
N ASN A 132 44.65 -37.84 -14.98
CA ASN A 132 45.44 -36.74 -14.43
C ASN A 132 44.70 -35.45 -14.00
N GLU A 133 44.56 -35.29 -12.69
CA GLU A 133 44.87 -34.08 -11.91
C GLU A 133 45.26 -32.84 -12.74
N ALA A 134 44.31 -32.03 -13.20
CA ALA A 134 44.58 -30.64 -13.63
C ALA A 134 43.32 -29.90 -14.08
N LEU A 135 42.28 -29.78 -13.25
CA LEU A 135 41.44 -28.59 -13.33
C LEU A 135 40.63 -28.37 -12.06
N CYS A 136 40.64 -27.12 -11.59
CA CYS A 136 39.76 -26.51 -10.59
C CYS A 136 40.15 -26.65 -9.11
N GLY A 137 40.73 -25.56 -8.59
CA GLY A 137 40.15 -24.93 -7.40
C GLY A 137 40.57 -25.46 -6.03
N THR A 138 41.75 -26.06 -5.89
CA THR A 138 42.30 -26.40 -4.56
C THR A 138 42.58 -25.12 -3.76
N VAL A 139 41.67 -24.72 -2.87
CA VAL A 139 42.07 -24.05 -1.63
C VAL A 139 42.51 -25.17 -0.70
N SER A 140 43.81 -25.42 -0.71
CA SER A 140 44.48 -26.42 0.11
C SER A 140 44.21 -26.20 1.60
N VAL A 141 43.46 -27.12 2.22
CA VAL A 141 43.55 -27.40 3.66
C VAL A 141 43.48 -28.92 3.86
N GLY A 142 44.65 -29.53 4.07
CA GLY A 142 44.84 -30.67 4.96
C GLY A 142 44.33 -32.05 4.53
N GLU A 143 45.32 -32.86 4.15
CA GLU A 143 45.46 -34.31 4.38
C GLU A 143 44.55 -35.29 3.60
N GLU A 144 45.26 -36.00 2.72
CA GLU A 144 45.01 -37.28 2.06
C GLU A 144 44.24 -38.28 2.96
N GLU A 145 43.08 -38.75 2.51
CA GLU A 145 42.62 -40.16 2.60
C GLU A 145 41.19 -40.29 2.03
N ASP A 146 41.03 -41.20 1.05
CA ASP A 146 39.77 -41.67 0.42
C ASP A 146 39.06 -40.74 -0.60
N GLU A 147 39.73 -40.51 -1.73
CA GLU A 147 39.38 -39.57 -2.82
C GLU A 147 38.08 -39.90 -3.60
N GLY A 148 37.47 -41.07 -3.40
CA GLY A 148 36.26 -41.49 -4.12
C GLY A 148 34.95 -41.20 -3.38
N GLU A 149 34.95 -41.27 -2.04
CA GLU A 149 33.72 -41.20 -1.24
C GLU A 149 33.48 -39.83 -0.59
N THR A 150 34.47 -38.94 -0.61
CA THR A 150 34.41 -37.64 0.12
C THR A 150 34.25 -36.42 -0.79
N GLY A 151 34.43 -36.52 -2.11
CA GLY A 151 34.34 -35.37 -3.02
C GLY A 151 32.99 -34.64 -3.03
N TRP A 152 31.89 -35.37 -2.79
CA TRP A 152 30.55 -34.77 -2.78
C TRP A 152 30.32 -33.91 -1.54
N ILE A 153 31.11 -34.13 -0.48
CA ILE A 153 30.99 -33.45 0.81
C ILE A 153 31.34 -31.97 0.67
N GLU A 154 32.33 -31.62 -0.16
CA GLU A 154 32.71 -30.23 -0.41
C GLU A 154 31.56 -29.45 -1.07
N GLY A 155 30.99 -29.99 -2.16
CA GLY A 155 29.85 -29.39 -2.83
C GLY A 155 28.58 -29.36 -1.94
N ALA A 156 28.38 -30.39 -1.12
CA ALA A 156 27.27 -30.45 -0.15
C ALA A 156 27.42 -29.42 0.97
N ALA A 157 28.64 -29.15 1.44
CA ALA A 157 28.91 -28.13 2.45
C ALA A 157 28.60 -26.71 1.94
N ILE A 158 28.95 -26.42 0.69
CA ILE A 158 28.62 -25.14 0.03
C ILE A 158 27.10 -25.00 -0.12
N LEU A 159 26.41 -26.05 -0.59
CA LEU A 159 24.95 -26.04 -0.74
C LEU A 159 24.24 -25.83 0.60
N LEU A 160 24.67 -26.54 1.66
CA LEU A 160 24.14 -26.38 3.00
C LEU A 160 24.34 -24.96 3.53
N SER A 161 25.50 -24.36 3.28
CA SER A 161 25.80 -22.98 3.67
C SER A 161 24.85 -21.98 2.99
N VAL A 162 24.65 -22.11 1.67
CA VAL A 162 23.71 -21.26 0.91
C VAL A 162 22.28 -21.40 1.45
N VAL A 163 21.81 -22.62 1.69
CA VAL A 163 20.47 -22.88 2.26
C VAL A 163 20.32 -22.19 3.63
N CYS A 164 21.32 -22.30 4.49
CA CYS A 164 21.30 -21.64 5.81
C CYS A 164 21.22 -20.10 5.67
N VAL A 165 22.02 -19.51 4.79
CA VAL A 165 22.03 -18.06 4.55
C VAL A 165 20.67 -17.58 4.01
N VAL A 166 20.07 -18.30 3.06
CA VAL A 166 18.74 -18.00 2.51
C VAL A 166 17.68 -18.07 3.60
N LEU A 167 17.70 -19.11 4.43
CA LEU A 167 16.74 -19.26 5.54
C LEU A 167 16.88 -18.12 6.56
N VAL A 168 18.10 -17.75 6.95
CA VAL A 168 18.34 -16.63 7.86
C VAL A 168 17.87 -15.31 7.24
N THR A 169 18.14 -15.09 5.95
CA THR A 169 17.71 -13.89 5.22
C THR A 169 16.19 -13.80 5.15
N ALA A 170 15.53 -14.86 4.72
CA ALA A 170 14.07 -14.92 4.63
C ALA A 170 13.41 -14.80 6.01
N PHE A 171 13.99 -15.38 7.06
CA PHE A 171 13.49 -15.25 8.43
C PHE A 171 13.62 -13.82 8.95
N ASN A 172 14.75 -13.17 8.67
CA ASN A 172 14.98 -11.77 9.03
C ASN A 172 13.99 -10.86 8.32
N ASP A 173 13.77 -11.05 7.03
CA ASP A 173 12.84 -10.22 6.26
C ASP A 173 11.38 -10.48 6.62
N TRP A 174 10.99 -11.73 6.89
CA TRP A 174 9.67 -12.06 7.42
C TRP A 174 9.42 -11.41 8.78
N SER A 175 10.42 -11.43 9.66
CA SER A 175 10.35 -10.80 10.97
C SER A 175 10.20 -9.28 10.86
N LYS A 176 10.96 -8.64 9.96
CA LYS A 176 10.83 -7.19 9.67
C LYS A 176 9.44 -6.88 9.13
N GLU A 177 8.96 -7.60 8.12
CA GLU A 177 7.64 -7.36 7.51
C GLU A 177 6.53 -7.50 8.56
N LYS A 178 6.60 -8.51 9.43
CA LYS A 178 5.64 -8.69 10.52
C LYS A 178 5.65 -7.52 11.50
N GLN A 179 6.83 -7.01 11.86
CA GLN A 179 6.97 -5.85 12.75
C GLN A 179 6.45 -4.56 12.11
N PHE A 180 6.77 -4.30 10.83
CA PHE A 180 6.25 -3.15 10.10
C PHE A 180 4.73 -3.15 10.02
N ARG A 181 4.11 -4.32 9.76
CA ARG A 181 2.64 -4.43 9.75
C ARG A 181 2.02 -4.20 11.13
N GLY A 182 2.67 -4.70 12.19
CA GLY A 182 2.24 -4.44 13.56
C GLY A 182 2.28 -2.96 13.91
N LEU A 183 3.35 -2.27 13.53
CA LEU A 183 3.48 -0.83 13.71
C LEU A 183 2.44 -0.07 12.87
N GLN A 184 2.27 -0.42 11.60
CA GLN A 184 1.31 0.25 10.72
C GLN A 184 -0.13 0.11 11.22
N SER A 185 -0.51 -1.08 11.68
CA SER A 185 -1.84 -1.32 12.27
C SER A 185 -2.05 -0.52 13.55
N ARG A 186 -1.01 -0.34 14.39
CA ARG A 186 -1.10 0.49 15.60
C ARG A 186 -1.18 1.97 15.25
N ILE A 187 -0.36 2.44 14.32
CA ILE A 187 -0.35 3.84 13.87
C ILE A 187 -1.71 4.21 13.27
N GLU A 188 -2.30 3.34 12.44
CA GLU A 188 -3.62 3.58 11.84
C GLU A 188 -4.73 3.72 12.91
N GLN A 189 -4.65 2.94 14.00
CA GLN A 189 -5.58 3.04 15.14
C GLN A 189 -5.30 4.27 16.03
N GLU A 190 -4.04 4.71 16.13
CA GLU A 190 -3.64 5.89 16.89
C GLU A 190 -3.97 7.20 16.16
N GLN A 191 -4.03 7.18 14.83
CA GLN A 191 -4.44 8.31 14.01
C GLN A 191 -5.94 8.58 14.17
N LYS A 192 -6.26 9.42 15.16
CA LYS A 192 -7.62 9.88 15.43
C LYS A 192 -7.87 11.29 14.91
N PHE A 193 -9.01 11.47 14.26
CA PHE A 193 -9.50 12.75 13.81
C PHE A 193 -10.66 13.24 14.69
N THR A 194 -10.77 14.55 14.86
CA THR A 194 -11.83 15.17 15.66
C THR A 194 -13.01 15.50 14.75
N VAL A 195 -14.17 14.92 15.02
CA VAL A 195 -15.41 15.15 14.27
C VAL A 195 -16.55 15.53 15.21
N ILE A 196 -17.57 16.18 14.68
CA ILE A 196 -18.80 16.49 15.39
C ILE A 196 -19.84 15.44 15.01
N ARG A 197 -20.37 14.71 16.00
CA ARG A 197 -21.53 13.83 15.84
C ARG A 197 -22.49 14.03 17.01
N GLY A 198 -23.78 14.20 16.73
CA GLY A 198 -24.83 14.42 17.73
C GLY A 198 -24.62 15.68 18.56
N GLY A 199 -24.02 16.71 17.96
CA GLY A 199 -23.62 17.95 18.65
C GLY A 199 -22.42 17.80 19.59
N GLN A 200 -21.79 16.62 19.65
CA GLN A 200 -20.64 16.36 20.49
C GLN A 200 -19.36 16.23 19.67
N VAL A 201 -18.27 16.81 20.19
CA VAL A 201 -16.95 16.72 19.59
C VAL A 201 -16.28 15.42 20.04
N ILE A 202 -16.18 14.46 19.14
CA ILE A 202 -15.63 13.13 19.41
C ILE A 202 -14.36 12.88 18.59
N GLN A 203 -13.50 11.98 19.06
CA GLN A 203 -12.32 11.53 18.32
C GLN A 203 -12.54 10.11 17.80
N ILE A 204 -12.54 9.96 16.49
CA ILE A 204 -12.71 8.66 15.83
C ILE A 204 -11.45 8.30 15.02
N PRO A 205 -11.12 7.01 14.86
CA PRO A 205 -10.09 6.58 13.93
C PRO A 205 -10.38 7.07 12.51
N VAL A 206 -9.33 7.33 11.71
CA VAL A 206 -9.50 7.77 10.32
C VAL A 206 -10.33 6.77 9.49
N ALA A 207 -10.19 5.48 9.76
CA ALA A 207 -10.93 4.41 9.08
C ALA A 207 -12.46 4.46 9.29
N ASP A 208 -12.94 5.10 10.35
CA ASP A 208 -14.35 5.19 10.73
C ASP A 208 -15.03 6.48 10.25
N ILE A 209 -14.29 7.35 9.56
CA ILE A 209 -14.84 8.58 9.00
C ILE A 209 -15.71 8.24 7.78
N VAL A 210 -16.89 8.86 7.69
CA VAL A 210 -17.83 8.66 6.60
C VAL A 210 -18.25 9.99 5.96
N VAL A 211 -18.79 9.90 4.73
CA VAL A 211 -19.30 11.07 4.01
C VAL A 211 -20.42 11.74 4.80
N GLY A 212 -20.24 13.03 5.07
CA GLY A 212 -21.16 13.86 5.85
C GLY A 212 -20.70 14.14 7.28
N ASP A 213 -19.59 13.56 7.74
CA ASP A 213 -18.95 13.97 8.99
C ASP A 213 -18.45 15.42 8.91
N ILE A 214 -18.61 16.16 10.01
CA ILE A 214 -18.08 17.52 10.15
C ILE A 214 -16.80 17.45 10.95
N ALA A 215 -15.66 17.65 10.29
CA ALA A 215 -14.36 17.54 10.93
C ALA A 215 -13.86 18.87 11.48
N GLN A 216 -13.36 18.87 12.72
CA GLN A 216 -12.74 20.05 13.33
C GLN A 216 -11.22 20.04 13.13
N VAL A 217 -10.73 20.99 12.36
CA VAL A 217 -9.29 21.16 12.10
C VAL A 217 -8.70 22.07 13.19
N LYS A 218 -7.68 21.57 13.90
CA LYS A 218 -6.88 22.36 14.85
C LYS A 218 -5.53 22.70 14.22
N TYR A 219 -5.03 23.91 14.48
CA TYR A 219 -3.68 24.32 14.06
C TYR A 219 -2.63 23.34 14.61
N GLY A 220 -1.77 22.80 13.73
CA GLY A 220 -0.66 21.92 14.10
C GLY A 220 -0.82 20.42 13.80
N LYS A 221 -1.96 19.95 13.27
CA LYS A 221 -2.09 18.58 12.75
C LYS A 221 -1.84 18.55 11.24
N TYR A 222 -0.89 17.72 10.79
CA TYR A 222 -0.63 17.47 9.37
C TYR A 222 -1.89 16.91 8.70
N THR A 223 -2.54 17.72 7.85
CA THR A 223 -3.70 17.33 7.05
C THR A 223 -3.22 16.74 5.73
N HIS A 224 -3.22 15.41 5.61
CA HIS A 224 -3.33 14.72 4.32
C HIS A 224 -4.80 14.54 3.88
N LEU A 225 -5.75 15.16 4.59
CA LEU A 225 -7.13 15.32 4.15
C LEU A 225 -7.30 16.73 3.58
N PHE A 226 -7.96 16.86 2.42
CA PHE A 226 -8.08 18.13 1.71
C PHE A 226 -8.85 19.16 2.55
N TYR A 227 -8.15 20.19 2.97
CA TYR A 227 -8.68 21.38 3.62
C TYR A 227 -9.32 22.27 2.55
N CYS A 228 -10.66 22.28 2.46
CA CYS A 228 -11.36 23.30 1.67
C CYS A 228 -11.27 24.63 2.42
N HIS A 229 -10.35 25.49 1.98
CA HIS A 229 -10.06 26.77 2.62
C HIS A 229 -11.26 27.74 2.64
N LEU A 230 -12.30 27.47 1.86
CA LEU A 230 -13.48 28.30 1.69
C LEU A 230 -14.63 28.01 2.66
N CYS A 231 -14.62 26.84 3.32
CA CYS A 231 -15.75 26.40 4.14
C CYS A 231 -15.38 25.97 5.55
N ASN A 232 -14.09 25.86 5.86
CA ASN A 232 -13.60 25.30 7.14
C ASN A 232 -14.19 23.91 7.46
N LEU A 233 -14.70 23.19 6.43
CA LEU A 233 -15.32 21.88 6.51
C LEU A 233 -14.50 20.90 5.67
N LEU A 234 -14.07 19.82 6.31
CA LEU A 234 -13.36 18.71 5.70
C LEU A 234 -14.40 17.75 5.11
N PHE A 235 -14.48 17.63 3.78
CA PHE A 235 -15.22 16.54 3.16
C PHE A 235 -14.29 15.33 3.07
N VAL A 236 -14.61 14.28 3.80
CA VAL A 236 -14.01 12.96 3.60
C VAL A 236 -14.85 12.23 2.57
N CYS A 237 -14.27 11.96 1.41
CA CYS A 237 -14.74 10.97 0.45
C CYS A 237 -13.56 10.04 0.15
#